data_AF-A0AB35L7K4-F1
#
_entry.id   AF-A0AB35L7K4-F1
#
_cell.length_a   1.000
_cell.length_b   1.000
_cell.length_c   1.000
_cell.angle_alpha   90.00
_cell.angle_beta   90.00
_cell.angle_gamma   90.00
#
_symmetry.space_group_name_H-M   'P 1'
#
loop_
_entity.id
_entity.type
_entity.pdbx_description
1 polymer ?
#
loop_
_entity_poly.entity_id
_entity_poly.type
_entity_poly.pdbx_seq_one_letter_code
_entity_poly.pdbx_strand_id
1 'polypeptide(L)' 'MTLNDKLNEMLHVEKIKMAVPQNINWLSVERILKHRKLEKYSLWITTGKILPEAGQISPAIAHSGHTLII' A
#
# COMPACT_ATOMS: atom_id res chain seq x y z
N MET A 1 10.53 0.43 6.53
CA MET A 1 9.32 1.05 5.93
C MET A 1 8.17 0.95 6.93
N THR A 2 7.63 2.08 7.41
CA THR A 2 6.49 2.10 8.33
C THR A 2 5.17 2.03 7.54
N LEU A 3 4.06 1.75 8.22
CA LEU A 3 2.73 1.73 7.59
C LEU A 3 2.41 3.05 6.87
N ASN A 4 2.69 4.18 7.53
CA ASN A 4 2.45 5.50 6.97
C ASN A 4 3.26 5.73 5.69
N ASP A 5 4.49 5.22 5.63
CA ASP A 5 5.34 5.25 4.44
C ASP A 5 4.66 4.51 3.27
N LYS A 6 4.20 3.27 3.53
CA LYS A 6 3.47 2.47 2.55
C LYS A 6 2.23 3.18 2.01
N LEU A 7 1.47 3.83 2.90
CA LEU A 7 0.25 4.55 2.54
C LEU A 7 0.55 5.77 1.68
N ASN A 8 1.60 6.54 2.01
CA ASN A 8 2.00 7.69 1.21
C ASN A 8 2.45 7.27 -0.19
N GLU A 9 3.19 6.17 -0.32
CA GLU A 9 3.61 5.66 -1.63
C GLU A 9 2.44 5.25 -2.52
N MET A 10 1.49 4.47 -1.99
CA MET A 10 0.32 4.06 -2.79
C MET A 10 -0.54 5.26 -3.21
N LEU A 11 -0.69 6.26 -2.34
CA LEU A 11 -1.44 7.48 -2.64
C LEU A 11 -0.73 8.32 -3.69
N HIS A 12 0.60 8.37 -3.64
CA HIS A 12 1.43 9.03 -4.64
C HIS A 12 1.25 8.38 -6.02
N VAL A 13 1.35 7.04 -6.11
CA VAL A 13 1.17 6.31 -7.39
C VAL A 13 -0.19 6.58 -8.00
N GLU A 14 -1.25 6.49 -7.19
CA GLU A 14 -2.61 6.70 -7.68
C GLU A 14 -2.97 8.19 -7.85
N LYS A 15 -2.02 9.09 -7.54
CA LYS A 15 -2.18 10.56 -7.56
C LYS A 15 -3.37 11.04 -6.73
N ILE A 16 -3.63 10.36 -5.61
CA ILE A 16 -4.73 10.69 -4.70
C ILE A 16 -4.23 11.74 -3.72
N LYS A 17 -4.81 12.94 -3.77
CA LYS A 17 -4.56 13.98 -2.76
C LYS A 17 -5.34 13.65 -1.50
N MET A 18 -4.74 12.86 -0.63
CA MET A 18 -5.30 12.56 0.68
C MET A 18 -4.21 12.68 1.74
N ALA A 19 -4.51 13.36 2.84
CA ALA A 19 -3.59 13.52 3.94
C ALA A 19 -3.59 12.25 4.80
N VAL A 20 -2.45 11.57 4.91
CA VAL A 20 -2.25 10.49 5.87
C VAL A 20 -1.81 11.11 7.19
N PRO A 21 -2.63 11.09 8.26
CA PRO A 21 -2.20 11.60 9.54
C PRO A 21 -1.08 10.72 10.11
N GLN A 22 -0.13 11.34 10.81
CA GLN A 22 0.98 10.67 11.49
C GLN A 22 0.52 9.59 12.47
N ASN A 23 -0.65 9.77 13.08
CA ASN A 23 -1.28 8.82 14.00
C ASN A 23 -2.56 8.26 13.36
N ILE A 24 -2.37 7.29 12.46
CA ILE A 24 -3.47 6.64 11.75
C ILE A 24 -3.87 5.34 12.46
N ASN A 25 -5.16 5.21 12.77
CA ASN A 25 -5.72 3.96 13.26
C ASN A 25 -5.99 2.99 12.10
N TRP A 26 -5.96 1.69 12.38
CA TRP A 26 -6.24 0.65 11.38
C TRP A 26 -7.58 0.85 10.66
N LEU A 27 -8.63 1.29 11.38
CA LEU A 27 -9.94 1.61 10.79
C LEU A 27 -9.87 2.67 9.67
N SER A 28 -8.97 3.65 9.81
CA SER A 28 -8.72 4.65 8.78
C SER A 28 -7.99 4.03 7.59
N VAL A 29 -7.04 3.13 7.84
CA VAL A 29 -6.34 2.37 6.79
C VAL A 29 -7.33 1.54 5.98
N GLU A 30 -8.26 0.84 6.63
CA GLU A 30 -9.29 0.07 5.95
C GLU A 30 -10.20 0.96 5.09
N ARG A 31 -10.57 2.15 5.58
CA ARG A 31 -11.34 3.13 4.77
C ARG A 31 -10.58 3.58 3.53
N ILE A 32 -9.27 3.74 3.65
CA ILE A 32 -8.40 4.12 2.52
C ILE A 32 -8.31 2.95 1.52
N LEU A 33 -8.08 1.73 2.00
CA LEU A 33 -7.99 0.53 1.17
C LEU A 33 -9.30 0.17 0.46
N LYS A 34 -10.46 0.56 1.04
CA LYS A 34 -11.78 0.45 0.40
C LYS A 34 -11.94 1.34 -0.85
N HIS A 35 -11.00 2.23 -1.12
CA HIS A 35 -11.01 2.98 -2.36
C HIS A 35 -10.68 2.04 -3.53
N ARG A 36 -11.50 2.06 -4.60
CA ARG A 36 -11.39 1.15 -5.77
C ARG A 36 -9.97 1.08 -6.37
N LYS A 37 -9.22 2.17 -6.32
CA LYS A 37 -7.84 2.24 -6.83
C LYS A 37 -6.78 1.68 -5.87
N LEU A 38 -7.10 1.59 -4.59
CA LEU A 38 -6.19 1.20 -3.51
C LEU A 38 -6.42 -0.23 -3.00
N GLU A 39 -7.58 -0.82 -3.31
CA GLU A 39 -7.92 -2.20 -2.93
C GLU A 39 -6.88 -3.22 -3.39
N LYS A 40 -6.26 -2.99 -4.55
CA LYS A 40 -5.16 -3.80 -5.09
C LYS A 40 -3.91 -3.81 -4.21
N TYR A 41 -3.74 -2.85 -3.31
CA TYR A 41 -2.61 -2.77 -2.38
C TYR A 41 -2.94 -3.39 -1.00
N SER A 42 -4.16 -3.87 -0.76
CA SER A 42 -4.62 -4.34 0.55
C SER A 42 -3.76 -5.48 1.10
N LEU A 43 -3.47 -6.48 0.27
CA LEU A 43 -2.61 -7.60 0.66
C LEU A 43 -1.18 -7.15 1.01
N TRP A 44 -0.65 -6.21 0.25
CA TRP A 44 0.70 -5.68 0.45
C TRP A 44 0.81 -4.82 1.71
N ILE A 45 -0.23 -4.04 2.02
CA ILE A 45 -0.30 -3.26 3.27
C ILE A 45 -0.40 -4.20 4.48
N THR A 46 -1.27 -5.21 4.40
CA THR A 46 -1.60 -6.10 5.52
C THR A 46 -0.50 -7.14 5.78
N THR A 47 0.04 -7.74 4.73
CA THR A 47 0.94 -8.92 4.82
C THR A 47 2.34 -8.64 4.28
N GLY A 48 2.55 -7.52 3.57
CA GLY A 48 3.82 -7.26 2.86
C GLY A 48 4.03 -8.12 1.60
N LYS A 49 3.08 -9.01 1.28
CA LYS A 49 3.12 -9.90 0.12
C LYS A 49 2.27 -9.34 -1.02
N ILE A 50 2.55 -9.77 -2.24
CA ILE A 50 1.76 -9.47 -3.44
C ILE A 50 1.23 -10.78 -4.04
N LEU A 51 0.04 -10.73 -4.64
CA LEU A 51 -0.57 -11.81 -5.41
C LEU A 51 -1.06 -11.22 -6.75
N PRO A 52 -0.17 -11.09 -7.75
CA PRO A 52 -0.52 -10.49 -9.03
C PRO A 52 -1.65 -11.25 -9.75
N GLU A 53 -1.75 -12.56 -9.54
CA GLU A 53 -2.82 -13.41 -10.09
C GLU A 53 -4.22 -13.00 -9.62
N ALA A 54 -4.33 -12.49 -8.38
CA ALA A 54 -5.57 -11.97 -7.81
C ALA A 54 -5.71 -10.44 -7.99
N GLY A 55 -4.84 -9.81 -8.78
CA GLY A 55 -4.77 -8.37 -8.95
C GLY A 55 -4.30 -7.62 -7.70
N GLN A 56 -3.72 -8.31 -6.71
CA GLN A 56 -3.16 -7.73 -5.50
C GLN A 56 -1.66 -7.45 -5.71
N ILE A 57 -1.27 -6.19 -5.83
CA ILE A 57 0.08 -5.77 -6.23
C ILE A 57 0.65 -4.79 -5.21
N SER A 58 1.94 -4.49 -5.32
CA SER A 58 2.59 -3.38 -4.63
C SER A 58 2.62 -2.13 -5.52
N PRO A 59 2.67 -0.93 -4.95
CA PRO A 59 2.85 0.29 -5.76
C PRO A 59 4.19 0.23 -6.51
N ALA A 60 4.22 0.79 -7.72
CA ALA A 60 5.38 0.72 -8.61
C ALA A 60 6.65 1.40 -8.03
N ILE A 61 6.48 2.27 -7.04
CA ILE A 61 7.56 2.99 -6.35
C ILE A 61 8.07 2.26 -5.10
N ALA A 62 7.50 1.09 -4.75
CA ALA A 62 7.92 0.25 -3.63
C ALA A 62 9.29 -0.42 -3.86
N HIS A 63 10.23 0.31 -4.45
CA HIS A 63 11.63 -0.06 -4.56
C HIS A 63 12.29 0.12 -3.19
N SER A 64 11.99 -0.82 -2.30
CA SER A 64 12.79 -1.11 -1.11
C SER A 64 12.65 -2.59 -0.76
N GLY A 65 13.29 -3.41 -1.60
CA GLY A 65 14.09 -4.58 -1.24
C GLY A 65 13.43 -5.75 -0.52
N HIS A 66 13.28 -6.88 -1.22
CA HIS A 66 14.13 -8.05 -0.98
C HIS A 66 14.03 -9.03 -2.16
N THR A 67 14.72 -8.73 -3.24
CA THR A 67 15.17 -9.77 -4.16
C THR A 67 16.35 -10.48 -3.47
N LEU A 68 16.06 -11.53 -2.70
CA LEU A 68 17.02 -12.62 -2.56
C LEU A 68 16.82 -13.51 -3.78
N ILE A 69 17.65 -13.29 -4.80
CA ILE A 69 17.92 -14.32 -5.80
C ILE A 69 18.78 -15.34 -5.06
N ILE A 70 18.23 -16.53 -4.82
CA ILE A 70 19.01 -17.71 -4.43
C ILE A 70 19.79 -18.24 -5.63
#